data_AF-A0A7V8Y1J9-F1
#
_entry.id   AF-A0A7V8Y1J9-F1
#
_cell.length_a   1.000
_cell.length_b   1.000
_cell.length_c   1.000
_cell.angle_alpha   90.00
_cell.angle_beta   90.00
_cell.angle_gamma   90.00
#
_symmetry.space_group_name_H-M   'P 1'
#
loop_
_entity.id
_entity.type
_entity.pdbx_description
1 polymer ?
#
loop_
_entity_poly.entity_id
_entity_poly.type
_entity_poly.pdbx_seq_one_letter_code
_entity_poly.pdbx_strand_id
1 'polypeptide(L)'
;MGDRRLFALRVMKSSWGIEIDIEAKAHVGSPPPRDALRAGSRTWLYILDPLDREHSHALLDGLRHVATEIEQAVPDAMVVVEVQSLDHSPADCPAEAFAVAMIGWAADAYGLGEPAYSVDFDEAANQYVFTY
;
A
#
# COMPACT_ATOMS: atom_id res chain seq x y z
N MET A 1 7.97 5.79 -17.90
CA MET A 1 6.60 6.32 -17.75
C MET A 1 5.83 5.22 -17.05
N GLY A 2 5.63 5.32 -15.73
CA GLY A 2 4.81 4.33 -15.04
C GLY A 2 3.35 4.70 -15.17
N ASP A 3 2.52 3.69 -15.40
CA ASP A 3 1.09 3.90 -15.54
C ASP A 3 0.45 4.13 -14.17
N ARG A 4 -0.47 5.08 -14.13
CA ARG A 4 -1.32 5.32 -12.97
C ARG A 4 -2.24 4.12 -12.80
N ARG A 5 -2.36 3.61 -11.58
CA ARG A 5 -3.17 2.43 -11.25
C ARG A 5 -4.03 2.69 -10.04
N LEU A 6 -5.28 2.25 -10.16
CA LEU A 6 -6.26 2.19 -9.09
C LEU A 6 -6.30 0.76 -8.56
N PHE A 7 -6.17 0.61 -7.24
CA PHE A 7 -6.32 -0.65 -6.54
C PHE A 7 -7.43 -0.52 -5.50
N ALA A 8 -8.38 -1.44 -5.53
CA ALA A 8 -9.52 -1.48 -4.61
C ALA A 8 -9.36 -2.67 -3.65
N LEU A 9 -9.13 -2.38 -2.37
CA LEU A 9 -9.24 -3.36 -1.30
C LEU A 9 -10.70 -3.41 -0.84
N ARG A 10 -11.31 -4.59 -0.88
CA ARG A 10 -12.66 -4.85 -0.40
C ARG A 10 -12.68 -6.11 0.45
N VAL A 11 -13.00 -5.97 1.73
CA VAL A 11 -13.12 -7.10 2.67
C VAL A 11 -14.45 -7.03 3.38
N MET A 12 -15.27 -8.06 3.23
CA MET A 12 -16.57 -8.17 3.91
C MET A 12 -16.66 -9.54 4.59
N LYS A 13 -16.32 -9.60 5.88
CA LYS A 13 -16.38 -10.83 6.69
C LYS A 13 -17.29 -10.73 7.92
N SER A 14 -17.99 -9.60 8.11
CA SER A 14 -18.93 -9.36 9.22
C SER A 14 -20.10 -8.45 8.78
N SER A 15 -20.81 -7.84 9.74
CA SER A 15 -21.88 -6.85 9.49
C SER A 15 -21.38 -5.51 8.95
N TRP A 16 -20.06 -5.29 8.99
CA TRP A 16 -19.34 -4.15 8.43
C TRP A 16 -18.08 -4.65 7.71
N GLY A 17 -17.52 -3.83 6.82
CA GLY A 17 -16.42 -4.20 5.93
C GLY A 17 -15.38 -3.11 5.76
N ILE A 18 -14.28 -3.47 5.13
CA ILE A 18 -13.17 -2.57 4.80
C ILE A 18 -13.25 -2.27 3.30
N GLU A 19 -13.21 -0.99 2.98
CA GLU A 19 -13.17 -0.45 1.63
C GLU A 19 -12.11 0.64 1.57
N ILE A 20 -11.06 0.39 0.79
CA ILE A 20 -10.01 1.37 0.47
C ILE A 20 -9.77 1.35 -1.03
N ASP A 21 -9.77 2.53 -1.64
CA ASP A 21 -9.27 2.77 -2.98
C ASP A 21 -7.95 3.52 -2.91
N ILE A 22 -6.89 2.92 -3.43
CA ILE A 22 -5.58 3.54 -3.59
C ILE A 22 -5.37 3.85 -5.06
N GLU A 23 -5.16 5.12 -5.35
CA GLU A 23 -4.66 5.53 -6.65
C GLU A 23 -3.21 5.96 -6.53
N ALA A 24 -2.33 5.23 -7.21
CA ALA A 24 -0.91 5.48 -7.14
C ALA A 24 -0.22 5.26 -8.49
N LYS A 25 1.00 5.78 -8.58
CA LYS A 25 1.83 5.74 -9.77
C LYS A 25 3.27 5.40 -9.42
N ALA A 26 3.86 4.49 -10.19
CA ALA A 26 5.27 4.18 -10.09
C ALA A 26 6.11 5.13 -10.96
N HIS A 27 7.19 5.67 -10.41
CA HIS A 27 8.23 6.36 -11.17
C HIS A 27 9.52 5.55 -11.08
N VAL A 28 9.94 5.01 -12.22
CA VAL A 28 11.13 4.17 -12.33
C VAL A 28 12.27 4.98 -12.95
N GLY A 29 13.44 4.95 -12.30
CA GLY A 29 14.65 5.66 -12.74
C GLY A 29 14.68 7.15 -12.38
N SER A 30 13.65 7.64 -11.69
CA SER A 30 13.60 9.01 -11.18
C SER A 30 14.15 9.06 -9.75
N PRO A 31 14.92 10.10 -9.38
CA PRO A 31 15.32 10.30 -8.00
C PRO A 31 14.10 10.57 -7.11
N PRO A 32 14.10 10.12 -5.84
CA PRO A 32 13.01 10.38 -4.92
C PRO A 32 12.87 11.89 -4.61
N PRO A 33 11.64 12.40 -4.47
CA PRO A 33 11.36 13.71 -3.87
C PRO A 33 11.99 13.85 -2.46
N ARG A 34 12.19 15.09 -2.00
CA ARG A 34 12.88 15.36 -0.72
C ARG A 34 12.13 14.84 0.51
N ASP A 35 10.81 14.79 0.41
CA ASP A 35 9.85 14.37 1.43
C ASP A 35 9.40 12.91 1.24
N ALA A 36 9.95 12.20 0.26
CA ALA A 36 9.65 10.78 0.07
C ALA A 36 10.23 9.94 1.22
N LEU A 37 9.40 9.02 1.71
CA LEU A 37 9.71 8.09 2.79
C LEU A 37 10.42 6.86 2.21
N ARG A 38 11.52 6.44 2.83
CA ARG A 38 12.29 5.29 2.34
C ARG A 38 11.66 3.97 2.78
N ALA A 39 11.26 3.16 1.81
CA ALA A 39 10.68 1.83 2.02
C ALA A 39 11.72 0.72 1.83
N GLY A 40 12.64 0.87 0.87
CA GLY A 40 13.64 -0.14 0.54
C GLY A 40 15.04 0.41 0.38
N SER A 41 15.92 -0.39 -0.21
CA SER A 41 17.25 0.06 -0.60
C SER A 41 17.15 1.11 -1.71
N ARG A 42 16.22 0.88 -2.65
CA ARG A 42 15.94 1.64 -3.87
C ARG A 42 14.44 1.89 -4.11
N THR A 43 13.61 1.69 -3.08
CA THR A 43 12.18 1.94 -3.14
C THR A 43 11.78 3.04 -2.15
N TRP A 44 10.98 4.00 -2.62
CA TRP A 44 10.48 5.13 -1.84
C TRP A 44 8.98 5.29 -2.01
N LEU A 45 8.32 5.78 -0.96
CA LEU A 45 6.93 6.18 -0.93
C LEU A 45 6.85 7.71 -0.94
N TYR A 46 6.07 8.27 -1.85
CA TYR A 46 5.74 9.69 -1.87
C TYR A 46 4.22 9.81 -1.76
N ILE A 47 3.71 10.61 -0.83
CA ILE A 47 2.27 10.80 -0.62
C ILE A 47 1.96 12.24 -1.00
N LEU A 48 1.15 12.42 -2.05
CA LEU A 48 0.86 13.75 -2.59
C LEU A 48 0.00 14.57 -1.62
N ASP A 49 -1.06 13.96 -1.09
CA ASP A 49 -1.94 14.53 -0.08
C ASP A 49 -1.64 13.91 1.29
N PRO A 50 -0.99 14.67 2.20
CA PRO A 50 -0.54 14.12 3.48
C PRO A 50 -1.69 13.53 4.29
N LEU A 51 -1.51 12.28 4.71
CA LEU A 51 -2.38 11.65 5.70
C LEU A 51 -1.88 11.95 7.11
N ASP A 52 -2.64 11.54 8.12
CA ASP A 52 -2.06 11.47 9.45
C ASP A 52 -0.89 10.47 9.49
N ARG A 53 -0.18 10.52 10.62
CA ARG A 53 1.03 9.74 10.82
C ARG A 53 0.78 8.24 10.79
N GLU A 54 -0.36 7.79 11.29
CA GLU A 54 -0.69 6.38 11.43
C GLU A 54 -0.91 5.74 10.07
N HIS A 55 -1.76 6.36 9.26
CA HIS A 55 -2.03 5.92 7.89
C HIS A 55 -0.81 6.03 6.99
N SER A 56 -0.03 7.12 7.11
CA SER A 56 1.22 7.29 6.36
C SER A 56 2.25 6.20 6.68
N HIS A 57 2.37 5.81 7.95
CA HIS A 57 3.25 4.73 8.36
C HIS A 57 2.74 3.37 7.87
N ALA A 58 1.43 3.11 7.93
CA ALA A 58 0.88 1.86 7.43
C ALA A 58 1.14 1.66 5.94
N LEU A 59 0.95 2.69 5.10
CA LEU A 59 1.32 2.64 3.68
C LEU A 59 2.81 2.35 3.50
N LEU A 60 3.66 3.02 4.29
CA LEU A 60 5.10 2.80 4.24
C LEU A 60 5.48 1.37 4.61
N ASP A 61 4.84 0.80 5.63
CA ASP A 61 5.10 -0.55 6.11
C ASP A 61 4.61 -1.61 5.12
N GLY A 62 3.45 -1.38 4.48
CA GLY A 62 3.00 -2.20 3.36
C GLY A 62 4.00 -2.18 2.19
N LEU A 63 4.49 -1.00 1.81
CA LEU A 63 5.48 -0.89 0.73
C LEU A 63 6.83 -1.52 1.11
N ARG A 64 7.26 -1.40 2.38
CA ARG A 64 8.46 -2.07 2.92
C ARG A 64 8.39 -3.58 2.78
N HIS A 65 7.22 -4.15 3.06
CA HIS A 65 7.01 -5.60 3.00
C HIS A 65 7.33 -6.17 1.62
N VAL A 66 6.96 -5.45 0.55
CA VAL A 66 7.19 -5.86 -0.85
C VAL A 66 8.38 -5.16 -1.53
N ALA A 67 9.17 -4.38 -0.78
CA ALA A 67 10.20 -3.54 -1.38
C ALA A 67 11.29 -4.36 -2.08
N THR A 68 11.62 -5.54 -1.54
CA THR A 68 12.65 -6.42 -2.10
C THR A 68 12.22 -6.97 -3.45
N GLU A 69 10.97 -7.40 -3.57
CA GLU A 69 10.36 -7.96 -4.76
C GLU A 69 10.25 -6.91 -5.86
N ILE A 70 9.84 -5.69 -5.51
CA ILE A 70 9.86 -4.53 -6.43
C ILE A 70 11.28 -4.28 -6.96
N GLU A 71 12.28 -4.29 -6.07
CA GLU A 71 13.68 -4.05 -6.44
C GLU A 71 14.27 -5.17 -7.29
N GLN A 72 13.76 -6.40 -7.17
CA GLN A 72 14.11 -7.53 -8.04
C GLN A 72 13.45 -7.43 -9.41
N ALA A 73 12.19 -6.96 -9.46
CA ALA A 73 11.48 -6.71 -10.71
C ALA A 73 12.12 -5.55 -11.52
N VAL A 74 12.81 -4.64 -10.83
CA VAL A 74 13.46 -3.47 -11.44
C VAL A 74 14.92 -3.32 -10.95
N PRO A 75 15.84 -4.21 -11.39
CA PRO A 75 17.11 -4.44 -10.73
C PRO A 75 18.15 -3.34 -10.85
N ASP A 76 17.93 -2.27 -11.63
CA ASP A 76 18.93 -1.22 -11.90
C ASP A 76 18.36 0.21 -11.79
N ALA A 77 17.19 0.37 -11.17
CA ALA A 77 16.55 1.67 -11.06
C ALA A 77 16.07 1.98 -9.64
N MET A 78 15.96 3.28 -9.36
CA MET A 78 15.19 3.76 -8.22
C MET A 78 13.70 3.67 -8.56
N VAL A 79 12.89 3.33 -7.55
CA VAL A 79 11.44 3.24 -7.65
C VAL A 79 10.81 4.19 -6.65
N VAL A 80 10.00 5.12 -7.15
CA VAL A 80 9.17 5.99 -6.30
C VAL A 80 7.72 5.62 -6.54
N VAL A 81 7.03 5.15 -5.51
CA VAL A 81 5.58 4.96 -5.51
C VAL A 81 4.95 6.26 -5.02
N GLU A 82 4.32 6.99 -5.93
CA GLU A 82 3.56 8.19 -5.63
C GLU A 82 2.09 7.83 -5.40
N VAL A 83 1.61 7.99 -4.17
CA VAL A 83 0.18 7.91 -3.85
C VAL A 83 -0.47 9.24 -4.16
N GLN A 84 -1.42 9.20 -5.08
CA GLN A 84 -2.09 10.40 -5.61
C GLN A 84 -3.39 10.68 -4.90
N SER A 85 -4.17 9.65 -4.60
CA SER A 85 -5.40 9.77 -3.85
C SER A 85 -5.70 8.48 -3.08
N LEU A 86 -6.44 8.65 -1.98
CA LEU A 86 -6.93 7.58 -1.12
C LEU A 86 -8.37 7.87 -0.77
N ASP A 87 -9.26 6.94 -1.08
CA ASP A 87 -10.66 6.98 -0.66
C ASP A 87 -10.95 5.80 0.26
N HIS A 88 -11.62 6.06 1.37
CA HIS A 88 -11.96 5.05 2.36
C HIS A 88 -13.13 5.52 3.23
N SER A 89 -13.87 4.58 3.81
CA SER A 89 -14.86 4.90 4.84
C SER A 89 -14.15 5.16 6.18
N PRO A 90 -14.16 6.39 6.74
CA PRO A 90 -13.37 6.72 7.93
C PRO A 90 -13.83 6.06 9.22
N ALA A 91 -15.08 5.59 9.27
CA ALA A 91 -15.68 5.07 10.50
C ALA A 91 -15.14 3.68 10.90
N ASP A 92 -14.63 2.90 9.94
CA ASP A 92 -14.39 1.47 10.13
C ASP A 92 -13.09 0.97 9.48
N CYS A 93 -12.18 1.89 9.10
CA CYS A 93 -10.96 1.52 8.38
C CYS A 93 -9.73 1.61 9.30
N PRO A 94 -9.23 0.50 9.85
CA PRO A 94 -8.02 0.50 10.66
C PRO A 94 -6.79 0.80 9.80
N ALA A 95 -5.76 1.41 10.39
CA ALA A 95 -4.57 1.82 9.64
C ALA A 95 -3.89 0.64 8.93
N GLU A 96 -3.89 -0.56 9.52
CA GLU A 96 -3.35 -1.79 8.96
C GLU A 96 -3.96 -2.15 7.60
N ALA A 97 -5.21 -1.75 7.34
CA ALA A 97 -5.84 -1.96 6.04
C ALA A 97 -5.12 -1.19 4.92
N PHE A 98 -4.51 -0.04 5.23
CA PHE A 98 -3.72 0.74 4.26
C PHE A 98 -2.43 0.02 3.89
N ALA A 99 -1.80 -0.68 4.84
CA ALA A 99 -0.62 -1.51 4.55
C ALA A 99 -0.97 -2.62 3.57
N VAL A 100 -2.06 -3.35 3.83
CA VAL A 100 -2.56 -4.42 2.97
C VAL A 100 -2.96 -3.89 1.59
N ALA A 101 -3.63 -2.75 1.52
CA ALA A 101 -3.99 -2.12 0.25
C ALA A 101 -2.75 -1.70 -0.56
N MET A 102 -1.69 -1.20 0.10
CA MET A 102 -0.42 -0.89 -0.57
C MET A 102 0.30 -2.14 -1.07
N ILE A 103 0.31 -3.22 -0.28
CA ILE A 103 0.85 -4.52 -0.72
C ILE A 103 0.11 -5.01 -1.96
N GLY A 104 -1.23 -4.95 -1.95
CA GLY A 104 -2.07 -5.32 -3.07
C GLY A 104 -1.82 -4.47 -4.32
N TRP A 105 -1.76 -3.15 -4.16
CA TRP A 105 -1.42 -2.24 -5.26
C TRP A 105 -0.05 -2.56 -5.87
N ALA A 106 0.97 -2.78 -5.03
CA ALA A 106 2.31 -3.09 -5.49
C ALA A 106 2.39 -4.46 -6.19
N ALA A 107 1.70 -5.47 -5.65
CA ALA A 107 1.62 -6.78 -6.27
C ALA A 107 1.01 -6.71 -7.68
N ASP A 108 -0.07 -5.93 -7.85
CA ASP A 108 -0.68 -5.68 -9.17
C ASP A 108 0.25 -4.88 -10.10
N ALA A 109 0.86 -3.79 -9.59
CA ALA A 109 1.67 -2.88 -10.39
C ALA A 109 2.95 -3.53 -10.94
N TYR A 110 3.56 -4.45 -10.18
CA TYR A 110 4.81 -5.12 -10.55
C TYR A 110 4.63 -6.59 -10.91
N GLY A 111 3.41 -7.13 -10.87
CA GLY A 111 3.13 -8.53 -11.22
C GLY A 111 3.79 -9.52 -10.27
N LEU A 112 3.79 -9.24 -8.96
CA LEU A 112 4.50 -10.02 -7.94
C LEU A 112 3.82 -11.35 -7.57
N GLY A 113 2.69 -11.67 -8.20
CA GLY A 113 1.85 -12.82 -7.85
C GLY A 113 0.74 -12.45 -6.88
N GLU A 114 0.14 -13.46 -6.26
CA GLU A 114 -0.91 -13.24 -5.26
C GLU A 114 -0.30 -12.54 -4.04
N PRO A 115 -0.87 -11.40 -3.59
CA PRO A 115 -0.27 -10.65 -2.50
C PRO A 115 -0.26 -11.48 -1.22
N ALA A 116 0.88 -11.50 -0.52
CA ALA A 116 1.08 -12.27 0.71
C ALA A 116 0.45 -11.55 1.92
N TYR A 117 -0.88 -11.40 1.93
CA TYR A 117 -1.60 -10.95 3.11
C TYR A 117 -2.85 -11.78 3.37
N SER A 118 -3.30 -11.80 4.62
CA SER A 118 -4.65 -12.22 4.98
C SER A 118 -5.31 -11.21 5.90
N VAL A 119 -6.63 -11.09 5.72
CA VAL A 119 -7.50 -10.25 6.54
C VAL A 119 -8.62 -11.13 7.05
N ASP A 120 -8.68 -11.38 8.35
CA ASP A 120 -9.68 -12.21 9.00
C ASP A 120 -10.47 -11.40 10.02
N PHE A 121 -11.69 -11.84 10.32
CA PHE A 121 -12.52 -11.19 11.34
C PHE A 121 -12.49 -12.02 12.62
N ASP A 122 -12.01 -11.41 13.71
CA ASP A 122 -12.10 -11.98 15.05
C ASP A 122 -13.44 -11.58 15.66
N GLU A 123 -14.39 -12.52 15.70
CA GLU A 123 -15.71 -12.30 16.30
C GLU A 123 -15.65 -12.03 17.80
N ALA A 124 -14.70 -12.62 18.52
CA ALA A 124 -14.60 -12.48 19.97
C ALA A 124 -14.11 -11.08 20.36
N ALA A 125 -13.20 -10.52 19.57
CA ALA A 125 -12.71 -9.15 19.75
C ALA A 125 -13.48 -8.11 18.91
N ASN A 126 -14.39 -8.54 18.03
CA ASN A 126 -15.15 -7.71 17.09
C ASN A 126 -14.25 -6.78 16.26
N GLN A 127 -13.16 -7.31 15.70
CA GLN A 127 -12.17 -6.55 14.95
C GLN A 127 -11.60 -7.37 13.77
N TYR A 128 -11.10 -6.67 12.75
CA TYR A 128 -10.30 -7.30 11.70
C TYR A 128 -8.87 -7.51 12.17
N VAL A 129 -8.30 -8.67 11.83
CA VAL A 129 -6.92 -9.06 12.09
C VAL A 129 -6.20 -9.16 10.75
N PHE A 130 -5.05 -8.50 10.66
CA PHE A 130 -4.24 -8.41 9.45
C PHE A 130 -2.92 -9.15 9.66
N THR A 131 -2.48 -9.89 8.64
CA THR A 131 -1.16 -10.53 8.64
C THR A 131 -0.48 -10.32 7.30
N TYR A 132 0.74 -9.81 7.34
CA TYR A 132 1.67 -9.61 6.24
C TYR A 132 3.09 -9.52 6.82
#